data_AF-A0A1I5G0S3-F1
#
_entry.id   AF-A0A1I5G0S3-F1
#
_cell.length_a   1.000
_cell.length_b   1.000
_cell.length_c   1.000
_cell.angle_alpha   90.00
_cell.angle_beta   90.00
_cell.angle_gamma   90.00
#
_symmetry.space_group_name_H-M   'P 1'
#
loop_
_entity.id
_entity.type
_entity.pdbx_description
1 polymer ?
#
loop_
_entity_poly.entity_id
_entity_poly.type
_entity_poly.pdbx_seq_one_letter_code
_entity_poly.pdbx_strand_id
1 'polypeptide(L)'
;MFILRVLLKILLFPVIVLLTIASLLTKASIEIGGRLGGIIINIFAILGIINLLGRDLPTAAISGVVILLVLLALFFAANLQLFFDSLLDTLKRI
;
A
#
# COMPACT_ATOMS: atom_id res chain seq x y z
N MET A 1 -19.59 -19.98 31.19
CA MET A 1 -19.61 -19.53 29.78
C MET A 1 -19.55 -18.01 29.61
N PHE A 2 -20.31 -17.23 30.41
CA PHE A 2 -20.34 -15.77 30.30
C PHE A 2 -18.96 -15.09 30.53
N ILE A 3 -18.24 -15.51 31.57
CA ILE A 3 -16.93 -14.97 31.95
C ILE A 3 -15.89 -15.20 30.84
N LEU A 4 -15.86 -16.39 30.23
CA LEU A 4 -14.95 -16.71 29.11
C LEU A 4 -15.21 -15.81 27.90
N ARG A 5 -16.49 -15.52 27.60
CA ARG A 5 -16.90 -14.62 26.51
C ARG A 5 -16.46 -13.18 26.74
N VAL A 6 -16.57 -12.71 27.99
CA VAL A 6 -16.13 -11.37 28.40
C VAL A 6 -14.60 -11.26 28.34
N LEU A 7 -13.88 -12.28 28.82
CA LEU A 7 -12.42 -12.32 28.76
C LEU A 7 -11.91 -12.31 27.31
N LEU A 8 -12.57 -13.06 26.41
CA LEU A 8 -12.24 -13.06 24.98
C LEU A 8 -12.44 -11.68 24.34
N LYS A 9 -13.55 -10.99 24.66
CA LYS A 9 -13.82 -9.63 24.17
C LYS A 9 -12.79 -8.62 24.66
N ILE A 10 -12.37 -8.72 25.93
CA ILE A 10 -11.34 -7.85 26.49
C ILE A 10 -9.99 -8.08 25.80
N LEU A 11 -9.67 -9.33 25.45
CA LEU A 11 -8.45 -9.68 24.72
C LEU A 11 -8.48 -9.26 23.24
N LEU A 12 -9.65 -9.37 22.58
CA LEU A 12 -9.85 -9.00 21.18
C LEU A 12 -9.89 -7.48 20.97
N PHE A 13 -10.35 -6.72 21.95
CA PHE A 13 -10.45 -5.26 21.88
C PHE A 13 -9.12 -4.56 21.53
N PRO A 14 -7.99 -4.80 22.21
CA PRO A 14 -6.71 -4.19 21.85
C PRO A 14 -6.22 -4.61 20.46
N VAL A 15 -6.52 -5.85 20.03
CA VAL A 15 -6.17 -6.33 18.68
C VAL A 15 -6.95 -5.58 17.61
N ILE A 16 -8.24 -5.33 17.83
CA ILE A 16 -9.08 -4.53 16.93
C ILE A 16 -8.56 -3.08 16.85
N VAL A 17 -8.19 -2.49 17.99
CA VAL A 17 -7.65 -1.12 18.05
C VAL A 17 -6.32 -1.04 17.27
N LEU A 18 -5.40 -1.97 17.49
CA LEU A 18 -4.12 -2.05 16.77
C LEU A 18 -4.33 -2.20 15.26
N LEU A 19 -5.21 -3.12 14.83
CA LEU A 19 -5.54 -3.30 13.42
C LEU A 19 -6.18 -2.05 12.80
N THR A 20 -6.99 -1.31 13.58
CA THR A 20 -7.61 -0.07 13.10
C THR A 20 -6.57 1.01 12.86
N ILE A 21 -5.64 1.19 13.80
CA ILE A 21 -4.53 2.14 13.66
C ILE A 21 -3.63 1.73 12.50
N ALA A 22 -3.31 0.45 12.36
CA ALA A 22 -2.53 -0.07 11.26
C ALA A 22 -3.21 0.19 9.90
N SER A 23 -4.51 -0.11 9.77
CA SER A 23 -5.28 0.17 8.55
C SER A 23 -5.28 1.67 8.20
N LEU A 24 -5.50 2.54 9.18
CA LEU A 24 -5.47 3.99 9.00
C LEU A 24 -4.09 4.50 8.54
N LEU A 25 -3.01 4.02 9.16
CA LEU A 25 -1.64 4.35 8.75
C LEU A 25 -1.35 3.86 7.33
N THR A 26 -1.80 2.65 6.99
CA THR A 26 -1.60 2.08 5.65
C THR A 26 -2.35 2.91 4.59
N LYS A 27 -3.60 3.34 4.88
CA LYS A 27 -4.40 4.24 4.02
C LYS A 27 -3.71 5.57 3.79
N ALA A 28 -3.26 6.22 4.86
CA ALA A 28 -2.54 7.49 4.76
C ALA A 28 -1.23 7.35 3.97
N SER A 29 -0.49 6.24 4.20
CA SER A 29 0.74 5.94 3.47
C SER A 29 0.48 5.71 1.98
N ILE A 30 -0.60 5.03 1.61
CA ILE A 30 -0.98 4.82 0.20
C ILE A 30 -1.43 6.11 -0.46
N GLU A 31 -2.16 6.98 0.23
CA GLU A 31 -2.58 8.25 -0.35
C GLU A 31 -1.38 9.17 -0.64
N ILE A 32 -0.48 9.31 0.33
CA ILE A 32 0.77 10.09 0.17
C ILE A 32 1.68 9.43 -0.87
N GLY A 33 1.88 8.12 -0.75
CA GLY A 33 2.70 7.32 -1.65
C GLY A 33 2.17 7.29 -3.07
N GLY A 34 0.85 7.28 -3.27
CA GLY A 34 0.21 7.34 -4.58
C GLY A 34 0.41 8.68 -5.27
N ARG A 35 0.33 9.79 -4.52
CA ARG A 35 0.62 11.13 -5.06
C ARG A 35 2.10 11.27 -5.45
N LEU A 36 3.01 10.90 -4.55
CA LEU A 36 4.45 10.96 -4.81
C LEU A 36 4.85 9.98 -5.93
N GLY A 37 4.31 8.76 -5.90
CA GLY A 37 4.53 7.76 -6.93
C GLY A 37 4.05 8.21 -8.30
N GLY A 38 2.89 8.87 -8.37
CA GLY A 38 2.39 9.47 -9.61
C GLY A 38 3.30 10.56 -10.17
N ILE A 39 3.87 11.40 -9.29
CA ILE A 39 4.86 12.42 -9.70
C ILE A 39 6.11 11.74 -10.25
N ILE A 40 6.65 10.75 -9.55
CA ILE A 40 7.83 10.00 -9.99
C ILE A 40 7.57 9.33 -11.35
N ILE A 41 6.44 8.63 -11.49
CA ILE A 41 6.06 7.97 -12.76
C ILE A 41 5.99 8.99 -13.90
N ASN A 42 5.37 10.14 -13.69
CA ASN A 42 5.28 11.18 -14.73
C ASN A 42 6.66 11.71 -15.15
N ILE A 43 7.53 12.01 -14.18
CA ILE A 43 8.89 12.50 -14.47
C ILE A 43 9.68 11.46 -15.27
N PHE A 44 9.70 10.21 -14.80
CA PHE A 44 10.44 9.14 -15.46
C PHE A 44 9.82 8.72 -16.80
N ALA A 45 8.51 8.87 -16.99
CA ALA A 45 7.86 8.64 -18.27
C ALA A 45 8.30 9.68 -19.31
N ILE A 46 8.31 10.98 -18.93
CA ILE A 46 8.79 12.06 -19.82
C ILE A 46 10.27 11.84 -20.18
N LEU A 47 11.11 11.56 -19.18
CA LEU A 47 12.54 11.26 -19.41
C LEU A 47 12.73 10.02 -20.28
N GLY A 48 11.93 8.98 -20.06
CA GLY A 48 11.94 7.77 -20.87
C GLY A 48 11.60 8.05 -22.33
N ILE A 49 10.56 8.84 -22.60
CA ILE A 49 10.17 9.25 -23.95
C ILE A 49 11.28 10.06 -24.62
N ILE A 50 11.86 11.04 -23.92
CA ILE A 50 12.97 11.86 -24.45
C ILE A 50 14.17 10.98 -24.82
N ASN A 51 14.55 10.04 -23.94
CA ASN A 51 15.67 9.13 -24.18
C ASN A 51 15.39 8.16 -25.34
N LEU A 52 14.14 7.70 -25.50
CA LEU A 52 13.73 6.90 -26.66
C LEU A 52 13.86 7.69 -27.97
N LEU A 53 13.47 8.96 -27.97
CA LEU A 53 13.64 9.85 -29.13
C LEU A 53 15.14 10.09 -29.45
N GLY A 54 15.97 10.20 -28.42
CA GLY A 54 17.44 10.26 -28.53
C GLY A 54 18.11 8.95 -28.95
N ARG A 55 17.34 7.85 -29.09
CA ARG A 55 17.81 6.47 -29.32
C ARG A 55 18.71 5.89 -28.21
N ASP A 56 18.71 6.52 -27.03
CA ASP A 56 19.38 6.00 -25.84
C ASP A 56 18.48 4.97 -25.13
N LEU A 57 18.42 3.78 -25.72
CA LEU A 57 17.66 2.64 -25.20
C LEU A 57 18.00 2.25 -23.74
N PRO A 58 19.27 2.29 -23.28
CA PRO A 58 19.61 1.87 -21.92
C PRO A 58 18.98 2.77 -20.84
N THR A 59 19.00 4.09 -21.04
CA THR A 59 18.44 5.06 -20.09
C THR A 59 16.91 5.04 -20.11
N ALA A 60 16.30 4.83 -21.28
CA ALA A 60 14.86 4.57 -21.38
C ALA A 60 14.44 3.30 -20.62
N ALA A 61 15.22 2.22 -20.71
CA ALA A 61 14.94 0.98 -19.99
C ALA A 61 15.02 1.17 -18.46
N ILE A 62 16.03 1.90 -17.96
CA ILE A 62 16.14 2.26 -16.53
C ILE A 62 14.91 3.02 -16.07
N SER A 63 14.44 3.97 -16.88
CA SER A 63 13.23 4.76 -16.59
C SER A 63 12.00 3.87 -16.45
N GLY A 64 11.85 2.89 -17.34
CA GLY A 64 10.78 1.89 -17.28
C GLY A 64 10.85 1.00 -16.04
N VAL A 65 12.05 0.56 -15.64
CA VAL A 65 12.25 -0.23 -14.42
C VAL A 65 11.84 0.55 -13.18
N VAL A 66 12.20 1.84 -13.10
CA VAL A 66 11.81 2.71 -11.97
C VAL A 66 10.28 2.83 -11.89
N ILE A 67 9.61 3.07 -13.02
CA ILE A 67 8.13 3.11 -13.06
C ILE A 67 7.53 1.80 -12.56
N LEU A 68 8.07 0.66 -13.01
CA LEU A 68 7.58 -0.66 -12.65
C LEU A 68 7.75 -0.94 -11.15
N LEU A 69 8.87 -0.53 -10.56
CA LEU A 69 9.13 -0.64 -9.12
C LEU A 69 8.14 0.21 -8.29
N VAL A 70 7.85 1.44 -8.72
CA VAL A 70 6.87 2.30 -8.03
C VAL A 70 5.47 1.70 -8.10
N LEU A 71 5.06 1.19 -9.26
CA LEU A 71 3.77 0.51 -9.41
C LEU A 71 3.68 -0.75 -8.54
N LEU A 72 4.76 -1.54 -8.49
CA LEU A 72 4.84 -2.73 -7.64
C LEU A 72 4.68 -2.36 -6.16
N ALA A 73 5.36 -1.32 -5.69
CA ALA A 73 5.27 -0.85 -4.31
C ALA A 73 3.86 -0.39 -3.95
N LEU A 74 3.21 0.38 -4.83
CA LEU A 74 1.82 0.82 -4.65
C LEU A 74 0.85 -0.36 -4.64
N PHE A 75 1.06 -1.34 -5.52
CA PHE A 75 0.25 -2.56 -5.57
C PHE A 75 0.37 -3.38 -4.29
N PHE A 76 1.59 -3.59 -3.78
CA PHE A 76 1.80 -4.29 -2.51
C PHE A 76 1.14 -3.55 -1.35
N ALA A 77 1.31 -2.22 -1.27
CA ALA A 77 0.69 -1.41 -0.23
C ALA A 77 -0.84 -1.55 -0.25
N ALA A 78 -1.47 -1.45 -1.43
CA ALA A 78 -2.91 -1.61 -1.58
C ALA A 78 -3.42 -3.00 -1.15
N ASN A 79 -2.70 -4.07 -1.50
CA ASN A 79 -3.04 -5.42 -1.03
C ASN A 79 -2.91 -5.58 0.48
N LEU A 80 -1.89 -4.95 1.08
CA LEU A 80 -1.66 -4.97 2.52
C LEU A 80 -2.79 -4.26 3.28
N GLN A 81 -3.29 -3.15 2.72
CA GLN A 81 -4.48 -2.46 3.24
C GLN A 81 -5.73 -3.34 3.15
N LEU A 82 -5.98 -4.00 2.01
CA LEU A 82 -7.11 -4.92 1.85
C LEU A 82 -7.06 -6.08 2.85
N PHE A 83 -5.87 -6.61 3.11
CA PHE A 83 -5.66 -7.67 4.09
C PHE A 83 -6.01 -7.22 5.52
N PHE A 84 -5.54 -6.03 5.93
CA PHE A 84 -5.88 -5.48 7.25
C PHE A 84 -7.37 -5.18 7.39
N ASP A 85 -8.00 -4.60 6.37
CA ASP A 85 -9.44 -4.31 6.38
C ASP A 85 -10.24 -5.63 6.48
N SER A 86 -9.85 -6.69 5.76
CA SER A 86 -10.49 -8.00 5.81
C SER A 86 -10.34 -8.70 7.17
N LEU A 87 -9.14 -8.64 7.77
CA LEU A 87 -8.89 -9.17 9.11
C LEU A 87 -9.73 -8.45 10.17
N LEU A 88 -9.80 -7.12 10.08
CA LEU A 88 -10.55 -6.28 11.00
C LEU A 88 -12.06 -6.54 10.90
N ASP A 89 -12.59 -6.72 9.69
CA ASP A 89 -13.99 -7.11 9.49
C ASP A 89 -14.28 -8.51 10.03
N THR A 90 -13.36 -9.45 9.85
CA THR A 90 -13.50 -10.81 10.41
C THR A 90 -13.47 -10.78 11.94
N LEU A 91 -12.53 -10.02 12.54
CA LEU A 91 -12.43 -9.87 13.99
C LEU A 91 -13.66 -9.19 14.61
N LYS A 92 -14.26 -8.21 13.92
CA LYS A 92 -15.48 -7.55 14.39
C LYS A 92 -16.71 -8.45 14.38
N ARG A 93 -16.72 -9.50 13.55
CA ARG A 93 -17.83 -10.47 13.47
C ARG A 93 -17.78 -11.55 14.55
N ILE A 94 -16.62 -11.78 15.16
CA ILE A 94 -16.38 -12.78 16.22
C ILE A 94 -16.73 -12.17 17.59
#